data_AF-A0A945UV69-F1
#
_entry.id   AF-A0A945UV69-F1
#
_cell.length_a   1.000
_cell.length_b   1.000
_cell.length_c   1.000
_cell.angle_alpha   90.00
_cell.angle_beta   90.00
_cell.angle_gamma   90.00
#
_symmetry.space_group_name_H-M   'P 1'
#
loop_
_entity.id
_entity.type
_entity.pdbx_description
1 polymer ?
#
loop_
_entity_poly.entity_id
_entity_poly.type
_entity_poly.pdbx_seq_one_letter_code
_entity_poly.pdbx_strand_id
1 'polypeptide(L)'
;MNTAPDSHRLNEDQKKFYEENGYLLGLPAIYSPEEMQEFNRELPKLMALLESEETSKDIREWHETSTYLYDICMNPKILDLVEGVLGPNFYCWASNFFIKDAKSNSTVGWHQDAYYWPMAPMRSVTVWLAFDDVD
;
A
#
# COMPACT_ATOMS: atom_id res chain seq x y z
N MET A 1 -16.30 -26.45 -13.00
CA MET A 1 -16.98 -25.61 -12.00
C MET A 1 -15.95 -24.59 -11.53
N ASN A 2 -16.08 -23.34 -11.95
CA ASN A 2 -15.19 -22.25 -11.54
C ASN A 2 -15.54 -21.90 -10.10
N THR A 3 -14.68 -22.26 -9.16
CA THR A 3 -14.66 -21.62 -7.84
C THR A 3 -14.26 -20.17 -8.08
N ALA A 4 -15.19 -19.24 -7.93
CA ALA A 4 -14.80 -17.84 -7.79
C ALA A 4 -13.85 -17.80 -6.58
N PRO A 5 -12.60 -17.33 -6.74
CA PRO A 5 -11.68 -17.28 -5.62
C PRO A 5 -12.22 -16.29 -4.59
N ASP A 6 -11.88 -16.54 -3.32
CA ASP A 6 -12.09 -15.65 -2.18
C ASP A 6 -11.79 -14.20 -2.58
N SER A 7 -12.84 -13.47 -2.94
CA SER A 7 -12.72 -12.18 -3.59
C SER A 7 -12.54 -11.11 -2.53
N HIS A 8 -11.41 -10.42 -2.52
CA HIS A 8 -11.17 -9.24 -1.68
C HIS A 8 -12.01 -8.02 -2.09
N ARG A 9 -12.91 -8.15 -3.06
CA ARG A 9 -13.80 -7.06 -3.49
C ARG A 9 -14.67 -6.55 -2.35
N LEU A 10 -14.83 -5.23 -2.33
CA LEU A 10 -15.69 -4.55 -1.38
C LEU A 10 -17.15 -4.91 -1.59
N ASN A 11 -17.86 -5.18 -0.49
CA ASN A 11 -19.31 -5.24 -0.48
C ASN A 11 -19.93 -3.83 -0.44
N GLU A 12 -21.25 -3.74 -0.63
CA GLU A 12 -21.94 -2.45 -0.73
C GLU A 12 -21.87 -1.63 0.57
N ASP A 13 -21.88 -2.28 1.74
CA ASP A 13 -21.77 -1.60 3.03
C ASP A 13 -20.37 -0.98 3.20
N GLN A 14 -19.32 -1.69 2.79
CA GLN A 14 -17.94 -1.17 2.79
C GLN A 14 -17.78 0.00 1.81
N LYS A 15 -18.34 -0.09 0.60
CA LYS A 15 -18.30 1.02 -0.37
C LYS A 15 -19.00 2.27 0.18
N LYS A 16 -20.19 2.09 0.74
CA LYS A 16 -20.94 3.19 1.36
C LYS A 16 -20.18 3.79 2.54
N PHE A 17 -19.59 2.96 3.40
CA PHE A 17 -18.79 3.42 4.51
C PHE A 17 -17.60 4.27 4.02
N TYR A 18 -16.88 3.81 2.98
CA TYR A 18 -15.77 4.56 2.40
C TYR A 18 -16.23 5.90 1.82
N GLU A 19 -17.37 5.93 1.11
CA GLU A 19 -17.92 7.17 0.56
C GLU A 19 -18.27 8.19 1.66
N GLU A 20 -18.82 7.72 2.78
CA GLU A 20 -19.21 8.58 3.90
C GLU A 20 -18.01 9.01 4.78
N ASN A 21 -16.99 8.17 4.94
CA ASN A 21 -15.94 8.34 5.95
C ASN A 21 -14.53 8.54 5.37
N GLY A 22 -14.28 8.19 4.11
CA GLY A 22 -13.00 8.35 3.42
C GLY A 22 -11.93 7.29 3.74
N TYR A 23 -12.26 6.23 4.47
CA TYR A 23 -11.31 5.16 4.82
C TYR A 23 -12.01 3.80 5.01
N LEU A 24 -11.21 2.73 5.04
CA LEU A 24 -11.64 1.37 5.38
C LEU A 24 -10.63 0.72 6.33
N LEU A 25 -11.13 0.02 7.35
CA LEU A 25 -10.35 -0.78 8.30
C LEU A 25 -10.95 -2.19 8.42
N GLY A 26 -10.21 -3.12 9.01
CA GLY A 26 -10.70 -4.49 9.23
C GLY A 26 -10.90 -5.30 7.94
N LEU A 27 -10.16 -4.94 6.88
CA LEU A 27 -10.16 -5.70 5.63
C LEU A 27 -9.47 -7.06 5.82
N PRO A 28 -9.81 -8.07 5.00
CA PRO A 28 -9.13 -9.37 5.06
C PRO A 28 -7.63 -9.21 4.81
N ALA A 29 -6.82 -10.05 5.48
CA ALA A 29 -5.38 -10.06 5.27
C ALA A 29 -5.04 -10.28 3.78
N ILE A 30 -4.12 -9.48 3.26
CA ILE A 30 -3.59 -9.63 1.90
C ILE A 30 -2.58 -10.77 1.85
N TYR A 31 -1.72 -10.83 2.85
CA TYR A 31 -0.61 -11.77 2.98
C TYR A 31 -0.72 -12.55 4.29
N SER A 32 -0.25 -13.79 4.29
CA SER A 32 -0.07 -14.56 5.51
C SER A 32 1.09 -14.02 6.35
N PRO A 33 1.16 -14.34 7.65
CA PRO A 33 2.31 -13.99 8.49
C PRO A 33 3.65 -14.48 7.91
N GLU A 34 3.67 -15.66 7.28
CA GLU A 34 4.87 -16.23 6.66
C GLU A 34 5.31 -15.46 5.41
N GLU A 35 4.36 -15.06 4.57
CA GLU A 35 4.62 -14.21 3.40
C GLU A 35 5.17 -12.85 3.83
N MET A 36 4.58 -12.24 4.87
CA MET A 36 5.07 -10.97 5.42
C MET A 36 6.47 -11.10 6.02
N GLN A 37 6.76 -12.21 6.72
CA GLN A 37 8.11 -12.48 7.23
C GLN A 37 9.13 -12.63 6.10
N GLU A 38 8.75 -13.22 4.97
CA GLU A 38 9.63 -13.29 3.80
C GLU A 38 9.90 -11.89 3.23
N PHE A 39 8.87 -11.05 3.09
CA PHE A 39 9.08 -9.68 2.65
C PHE A 39 9.99 -8.89 3.60
N ASN A 40 9.84 -9.07 4.91
CA ASN A 40 10.73 -8.46 5.90
C ASN A 40 12.18 -8.97 5.80
N ARG A 41 12.41 -10.21 5.34
CA ARG A 41 13.77 -10.73 5.05
C ARG A 41 14.38 -10.13 3.78
N GLU A 42 13.55 -9.79 2.79
CA GLU A 42 14.02 -9.18 1.53
C GLU A 42 14.27 -7.68 1.65
N LEU A 43 13.52 -6.96 2.49
CA LEU A 43 13.62 -5.51 2.64
C LEU A 43 15.06 -5.00 2.90
N PRO A 44 15.88 -5.61 3.79
CA PRO A 44 17.27 -5.19 3.97
C PRO A 44 18.14 -5.32 2.71
N LYS A 45 17.84 -6.29 1.83
CA LYS A 45 18.58 -6.44 0.55
C LYS A 45 18.24 -5.31 -0.41
N LEU A 46 16.98 -4.88 -0.43
CA LEU A 46 16.57 -3.71 -1.20
C LEU A 46 17.24 -2.45 -0.65
N MET A 47 17.23 -2.26 0.67
CA MET A 47 17.87 -1.11 1.32
C MET A 47 19.38 -1.06 1.10
N ALA A 48 20.03 -2.21 0.91
CA ALA A 48 21.46 -2.28 0.60
C ALA A 48 21.82 -1.75 -0.81
N LEU A 49 20.83 -1.43 -1.66
CA LEU A 49 21.02 -0.79 -2.96
C LEU A 49 21.13 0.74 -2.88
N LEU A 50 20.78 1.33 -1.74
CA LEU A 50 20.85 2.77 -1.53
C LEU A 50 22.30 3.25 -1.50
N GLU A 51 22.53 4.46 -2.04
CA GLU A 51 23.81 5.16 -1.93
C GLU A 51 24.04 5.66 -0.48
N SER A 52 25.26 6.07 -0.17
CA SER A 52 25.68 6.37 1.21
C SER A 52 24.93 7.53 1.88
N GLU A 53 24.39 8.43 1.08
CA GLU A 53 23.64 9.62 1.45
C GLU A 53 22.11 9.40 1.45
N GLU A 54 21.66 8.28 0.88
CA GLU A 54 20.25 7.95 0.76
C GLU A 54 19.73 7.23 2.00
N THR A 55 18.42 7.28 2.17
CA THR A 55 17.69 6.66 3.27
C THR A 55 16.52 5.85 2.75
N SER A 56 15.84 5.12 3.62
CA SER A 56 14.60 4.42 3.26
C SER A 56 13.51 5.32 2.67
N LYS A 57 13.57 6.64 2.93
CA LYS A 57 12.64 7.64 2.38
C LYS A 57 12.88 7.96 0.91
N ASP A 58 14.02 7.52 0.38
CA ASP A 58 14.44 7.71 -1.01
C ASP A 58 14.08 6.49 -1.88
N ILE A 59 13.60 5.40 -1.27
CA ILE A 59 12.92 4.29 -1.95
C ILE A 59 11.51 4.75 -2.37
N ARG A 60 11.44 5.60 -3.40
CA ARG A 60 10.20 6.16 -3.95
C ARG A 60 9.94 5.70 -5.36
N GLU A 61 8.72 5.23 -5.60
CA GLU A 61 8.29 4.68 -6.89
C GLU A 61 9.15 3.52 -7.40
N TRP A 62 9.90 2.84 -6.52
CA TRP A 62 10.75 1.70 -6.90
C TRP A 62 9.95 0.48 -7.38
N HIS A 63 8.61 0.47 -7.31
CA HIS A 63 7.81 -0.50 -8.05
C HIS A 63 8.09 -0.47 -9.58
N GLU A 64 8.63 0.62 -10.12
CA GLU A 64 9.05 0.71 -11.52
C GLU A 64 10.35 -0.04 -11.84
N THR A 65 11.21 -0.28 -10.84
CA THR A 65 12.57 -0.80 -11.04
C THR A 65 12.92 -2.00 -10.15
N SER A 66 12.08 -2.33 -9.17
CA SER A 66 12.24 -3.44 -8.24
C SER A 66 11.06 -4.40 -8.36
N THR A 67 11.34 -5.63 -8.80
CA THR A 67 10.32 -6.69 -8.86
C THR A 67 9.71 -6.97 -7.49
N TYR A 68 10.48 -6.78 -6.41
CA TYR A 68 10.00 -6.94 -5.04
C TYR A 68 8.86 -5.96 -4.71
N LEU A 69 9.03 -4.65 -4.95
CA LEU A 69 7.91 -3.69 -4.76
C LEU A 69 6.81 -3.90 -5.80
N TYR A 70 7.18 -4.17 -7.06
CA TYR A 70 6.23 -4.39 -8.13
C TYR A 70 5.24 -5.50 -7.78
N ASP A 71 5.73 -6.66 -7.34
CA ASP A 71 4.91 -7.81 -7.00
C ASP A 71 3.99 -7.52 -5.81
N ILE A 72 4.45 -6.72 -4.84
CA ILE A 72 3.63 -6.26 -3.72
C ILE A 72 2.50 -5.36 -4.22
N CYS A 73 2.82 -4.33 -5.02
CA CYS A 73 1.86 -3.35 -5.54
C CYS A 73 0.85 -3.97 -6.50
N MET A 74 1.26 -4.98 -7.27
CA MET A 74 0.43 -5.65 -8.29
C MET A 74 -0.31 -6.86 -7.74
N ASN A 75 -0.34 -7.06 -6.43
CA ASN A 75 -1.09 -8.15 -5.82
C ASN A 75 -2.59 -8.07 -6.17
N PRO A 76 -3.17 -9.11 -6.79
CA PRO A 76 -4.57 -9.08 -7.22
C PRO A 76 -5.58 -8.75 -6.13
N LYS A 77 -5.31 -9.15 -4.87
CA LYS A 77 -6.18 -8.87 -3.72
C LYS A 77 -6.22 -7.37 -3.40
N ILE A 78 -5.08 -6.68 -3.54
CA ILE A 78 -4.99 -5.22 -3.40
C ILE A 78 -5.71 -4.55 -4.57
N LEU A 79 -5.49 -5.02 -5.79
CA LEU A 79 -6.10 -4.46 -6.99
C LEU A 79 -7.64 -4.58 -6.96
N ASP A 80 -8.20 -5.71 -6.50
CA ASP A 80 -9.64 -5.91 -6.30
C ASP A 80 -10.24 -4.89 -5.31
N LEU A 81 -9.53 -4.58 -4.22
CA LEU A 81 -9.95 -3.57 -3.23
C LEU A 81 -9.92 -2.17 -3.81
N VAL A 82 -8.83 -1.81 -4.50
CA VAL A 82 -8.65 -0.50 -5.13
C VAL A 82 -9.68 -0.27 -6.23
N GLU A 83 -9.94 -1.28 -7.07
CA GLU A 83 -10.99 -1.23 -8.09
C GLU A 83 -12.37 -1.01 -7.46
N GLY A 84 -12.63 -1.63 -6.30
CA GLY A 84 -13.86 -1.41 -5.54
C GLY A 84 -14.10 0.03 -5.11
N VAL A 85 -13.02 0.82 -4.92
CA VAL A 85 -13.06 2.25 -4.54
C VAL A 85 -13.04 3.16 -5.76
N LEU A 86 -12.05 3.00 -6.62
CA LEU A 86 -11.80 3.91 -7.74
C LEU A 86 -12.61 3.57 -8.99
N GLY A 87 -13.13 2.36 -9.09
CA GLY A 87 -13.64 1.80 -10.34
C GLY A 87 -12.53 1.21 -11.22
N PRO A 88 -12.89 0.67 -12.40
CA PRO A 88 -11.93 0.05 -13.31
C PRO A 88 -11.01 1.10 -13.94
N ASN A 89 -9.84 0.64 -14.43
CA ASN A 89 -8.84 1.45 -15.13
C ASN A 89 -8.18 2.51 -14.24
N PHE A 90 -7.42 2.05 -13.26
CA PHE A 90 -6.52 2.87 -12.44
C PHE A 90 -5.06 2.51 -12.72
N TYR A 91 -4.14 3.31 -12.22
CA TYR A 91 -2.71 3.04 -12.27
C TYR A 91 -2.08 3.27 -10.90
N CYS A 92 -1.03 2.52 -10.58
CA CYS A 92 -0.20 2.78 -9.42
C CYS A 92 0.70 3.98 -9.76
N TRP A 93 0.48 5.12 -9.11
CA TRP A 93 1.27 6.32 -9.36
C TRP A 93 2.52 6.42 -8.49
N ALA A 94 2.44 5.92 -7.26
CA ALA A 94 3.52 6.01 -6.30
C ALA A 94 3.50 4.83 -5.34
N SER A 95 4.71 4.46 -4.87
CA SER A 95 4.92 3.43 -3.85
C SER A 95 6.07 3.84 -2.96
N ASN A 96 5.87 3.87 -1.64
CA ASN A 96 6.92 4.23 -0.69
C ASN A 96 6.88 3.27 0.50
N PHE A 97 8.04 2.95 1.06
CA PHE A 97 8.11 2.39 2.40
C PHE A 97 8.00 3.48 3.45
N PHE A 98 7.18 3.24 4.48
CA PHE A 98 7.03 4.13 5.63
C PHE A 98 7.69 3.52 6.86
N ILE A 99 9.02 3.49 6.89
CA ILE A 99 9.79 2.84 7.96
C ILE A 99 10.02 3.81 9.11
N LYS A 100 9.64 3.38 10.33
CA LYS A 100 9.92 4.08 11.58
C LYS A 100 10.74 3.18 12.50
N ASP A 101 11.98 3.59 12.74
CA ASP A 101 12.85 2.85 13.65
C ASP A 101 12.30 2.85 15.08
N ALA A 102 12.58 1.78 15.81
CA ALA A 102 12.23 1.68 17.22
C ALA A 102 12.77 2.89 18.00
N LYS A 103 11.90 3.49 18.82
CA LYS A 103 12.20 4.69 19.63
C LYS A 103 12.47 5.96 18.81
N SER A 104 12.13 5.97 17.51
CA SER A 104 12.14 7.20 16.72
C SER A 104 11.12 8.21 17.25
N ASN A 105 11.53 9.48 17.34
CA ASN A 105 10.63 10.59 17.66
C ASN A 105 9.91 11.15 16.41
N SER A 106 10.04 10.48 15.27
CA SER A 106 9.44 10.93 14.01
C SER A 106 7.90 10.85 14.07
N THR A 107 7.25 11.98 13.83
CA THR A 107 5.79 12.07 13.75
C THR A 107 5.34 12.40 12.34
N VAL A 108 4.09 12.06 12.01
CA VAL A 108 3.42 12.47 10.78
C VAL A 108 2.32 13.43 11.18
N GLY A 109 2.42 14.68 10.74
CA GLY A 109 1.41 15.70 11.02
C GLY A 109 0.11 15.40 10.26
N TRP A 110 -1.00 15.96 10.75
CA TRP A 110 -2.28 15.89 10.03
C TRP A 110 -2.16 16.51 8.64
N HIS A 111 -2.59 15.78 7.61
CA HIS A 111 -2.62 16.24 6.24
C HIS A 111 -3.60 15.43 5.38
N GLN A 112 -3.83 15.89 4.15
CA GLN A 112 -4.50 15.15 3.09
C GLN A 112 -3.54 15.01 1.92
N ASP A 113 -3.30 13.78 1.47
CA ASP A 113 -2.30 13.47 0.43
C ASP A 113 -2.55 14.23 -0.88
N ALA A 114 -3.80 14.26 -1.35
CA ALA A 114 -4.19 14.87 -2.62
C ALA A 114 -3.81 16.35 -2.75
N TYR A 115 -3.63 17.07 -1.63
CA TYR A 115 -3.15 18.45 -1.63
C TYR A 115 -1.73 18.59 -2.22
N TYR A 116 -0.88 17.59 -2.04
CA TYR A 116 0.51 17.62 -2.46
C TYR A 116 0.75 17.08 -3.87
N TRP A 117 -0.25 16.44 -4.47
CA TRP A 117 -0.09 15.73 -5.73
C TRP A 117 -0.67 16.53 -6.90
N PRO A 118 0.09 16.72 -7.99
CA PRO A 118 -0.37 17.47 -9.15
C PRO A 118 -1.33 16.64 -10.02
N MET A 119 -2.42 16.15 -9.44
CA MET A 119 -3.41 15.29 -10.11
C MET A 119 -4.75 15.98 -10.31
N ALA A 120 -5.36 15.74 -11.47
CA ALA A 120 -6.73 16.13 -11.76
C ALA A 120 -7.45 15.01 -12.55
N PRO A 121 -8.63 14.54 -12.11
CA PRO A 121 -9.30 14.85 -10.84
C PRO A 121 -8.55 14.28 -9.63
N MET A 122 -8.78 14.83 -8.43
CA MET A 122 -8.27 14.29 -7.16
C MET A 122 -9.03 13.02 -6.74
N ARG A 123 -8.98 11.99 -7.59
CA ARG A 123 -9.63 10.69 -7.39
C ARG A 123 -8.54 9.63 -7.22
N SER A 124 -7.95 9.59 -6.03
CA SER A 124 -6.87 8.69 -5.65
C SER A 124 -7.21 7.97 -4.35
N VAL A 125 -6.65 6.78 -4.15
CA VAL A 125 -6.71 6.05 -2.88
C VAL A 125 -5.30 5.63 -2.48
N THR A 126 -4.99 5.73 -1.18
CA THR A 126 -3.75 5.24 -0.60
C THR A 126 -4.02 3.88 0.04
N VAL A 127 -3.22 2.87 -0.31
CA VAL A 127 -3.21 1.57 0.37
C VAL A 127 -2.14 1.62 1.45
N TRP A 128 -2.54 1.46 2.71
CA TRP A 128 -1.62 1.38 3.84
C TRP A 128 -1.46 -0.08 4.26
N LEU A 129 -0.36 -0.71 3.81
CA LEU A 129 -0.05 -2.11 4.09
C LEU A 129 0.96 -2.19 5.24
N ALA A 130 0.53 -2.73 6.37
CA ALA A 130 1.40 -2.92 7.53
C ALA A 130 2.38 -4.10 7.28
N PHE A 131 3.68 -3.84 7.49
CA PHE A 131 4.74 -4.86 7.39
C PHE A 131 5.04 -5.54 8.72
N ASP A 132 4.70 -4.86 9.80
CA ASP A 132 4.83 -5.31 11.18
C ASP A 132 3.48 -5.08 11.88
N ASP A 133 3.32 -5.66 13.06
CA ASP A 133 2.18 -5.37 13.93
C ASP A 133 2.17 -3.87 14.29
N VAL A 134 0.99 -3.26 14.18
CA VAL A 134 0.75 -1.84 14.48
C VAL A 134 -0.39 -1.74 15.51
N ASP A 135 -0.05 -1.32 16.73
CA ASP A 135 -0.96 -1.17 17.87
C ASP A 135 -1.47 0.27 18.09
#